data_AF-A0A9Q8ZYU4-F1
#
_entry.id   AF-A0A9Q8ZYU4-F1
#
_cell.length_a   1.000
_cell.length_b   1.000
_cell.length_c   1.000
_cell.angle_alpha   90.00
_cell.angle_beta   90.00
_cell.angle_gamma   90.00
#
_symmetry.space_group_name_H-M   'P 1'
#
loop_
_entity.id
_entity.type
_entity.pdbx_description
1 polymer ?
#
loop_
_entity_poly.entity_id
_entity_poly.type
_entity_poly.pdbx_seq_one_letter_code
_entity_poly.pdbx_strand_id
1 'polypeptide(L)'
;MIAPAIPAGVCPRLADDSRGVALTEFAFVFPVLLLLFLGGYQLSDGIACKRKVGLANRTIADLGTRSKQVSAADVDAMLAASTQVMAPYRQASAQVRLTEVFTSNTGLTNVVWSRGRNGAAARAVGSVVTLPGTLRTNGTYLLMSEITYAYDPGVRFSIVGRKTLTDSLFMSPRNSDSVPCNDC
;
A
#
# COMPACT_ATOMS: atom_id res chain seq x y z
N MET A 1 59.62 -39.19 -42.92
CA MET A 1 59.13 -38.06 -42.10
C MET A 1 58.32 -37.16 -43.02
N ILE A 2 56.99 -37.30 -43.01
CA ILE A 2 56.06 -36.50 -43.84
C ILE A 2 55.00 -35.97 -42.88
N ALA A 3 54.97 -34.66 -42.68
CA ALA A 3 53.97 -34.00 -41.85
C ALA A 3 52.70 -33.72 -42.69
N PRO A 4 51.48 -33.96 -42.17
CA PRO A 4 50.26 -33.54 -42.85
C PRO A 4 49.96 -32.06 -42.56
N ALA A 5 49.67 -31.30 -43.62
CA ALA A 5 49.19 -29.93 -43.53
C ALA A 5 47.71 -29.91 -43.10
N ILE A 6 47.39 -29.14 -42.06
CA ILE A 6 46.01 -28.90 -41.60
C ILE A 6 45.41 -27.80 -42.48
N PRO A 7 44.26 -28.02 -43.16
CA PRO A 7 43.62 -26.97 -43.93
C PRO A 7 42.94 -25.96 -42.99
N ALA A 8 43.56 -24.79 -42.82
CA ALA A 8 42.94 -23.62 -42.21
C ALA A 8 41.96 -22.99 -43.21
N GLY A 9 40.75 -23.54 -43.30
CA GLY A 9 39.65 -22.99 -44.11
C GLY A 9 38.68 -22.20 -43.24
N VAL A 10 38.92 -20.90 -43.06
CA VAL A 10 37.86 -19.97 -42.62
C VAL A 10 36.85 -19.89 -43.76
N CYS A 11 35.63 -20.36 -43.53
CA CYS A 11 34.59 -20.42 -44.54
C CYS A 11 34.12 -18.99 -44.90
N PRO A 12 34.37 -18.46 -46.11
CA PRO A 12 34.05 -17.07 -46.47
C PRO A 12 32.54 -16.78 -46.48
N ARG A 13 31.71 -17.82 -46.45
CA ARG A 13 30.24 -17.71 -46.35
C ARG A 13 29.73 -17.13 -45.04
N LEU A 14 30.53 -17.16 -43.96
CA LEU A 14 30.17 -16.53 -42.68
C LEU A 14 30.45 -15.03 -42.66
N ALA A 15 31.38 -14.55 -43.48
CA ALA A 15 31.73 -13.12 -43.55
C ALA A 15 30.77 -12.30 -44.42
N ASP A 16 30.04 -12.96 -45.32
CA ASP A 16 29.08 -12.35 -46.25
C ASP A 16 27.62 -12.45 -45.76
N ASP A 17 27.41 -13.02 -44.57
CA ASP A 17 26.08 -13.21 -43.98
C ASP A 17 25.60 -11.95 -43.24
N SER A 18 24.85 -11.11 -43.94
CA SER A 18 24.23 -9.88 -43.41
C SER A 18 22.92 -10.12 -42.64
N ARG A 19 22.46 -11.37 -42.50
CA ARG A 19 21.19 -11.70 -41.82
C ARG A 19 21.24 -11.45 -40.30
N GLY A 20 22.44 -11.27 -39.74
CA GLY A 20 22.66 -10.98 -38.32
C GLY A 20 22.59 -9.50 -37.92
N VAL A 21 22.51 -8.56 -38.87
CA VAL A 21 22.55 -7.11 -38.57
C VAL A 21 21.36 -6.70 -37.69
N ALA A 22 20.17 -7.21 -37.96
CA ALA A 22 18.97 -6.96 -37.15
C ALA A 22 19.12 -7.46 -35.70
N LEU A 23 19.84 -8.56 -35.47
CA LEU A 23 20.11 -9.08 -34.12
C LEU A 23 21.07 -8.17 -33.35
N THR A 24 22.06 -7.57 -34.03
CA THR A 24 23.00 -6.65 -33.40
C THR A 24 22.34 -5.33 -32.99
N GLU A 25 21.45 -4.77 -33.81
CA GLU A 25 20.68 -3.58 -33.45
C GLU A 25 19.73 -3.86 -32.28
N PHE A 26 19.06 -5.02 -32.30
CA PHE A 26 18.20 -5.44 -31.19
C PHE A 26 18.99 -5.63 -29.89
N ALA A 27 20.21 -6.18 -29.95
CA ALA A 27 21.05 -6.37 -28.77
C ALA A 27 21.38 -5.06 -28.03
N PHE A 28 21.48 -3.93 -28.75
CA PHE A 28 21.71 -2.61 -28.13
C PHE A 28 20.43 -1.95 -27.61
N VAL A 29 19.30 -2.13 -28.29
CA VAL A 29 18.02 -1.51 -27.88
C VAL A 29 17.31 -2.31 -26.78
N PHE A 30 17.48 -3.63 -26.77
CA PHE A 30 16.82 -4.54 -25.84
C PHE A 30 17.05 -4.20 -24.35
N PRO A 31 18.27 -3.88 -23.88
CA PRO A 31 18.50 -3.47 -22.50
C PRO A 31 17.65 -2.27 -22.09
N VAL A 32 17.53 -1.26 -22.96
CA VAL A 32 16.74 -0.05 -22.69
C VAL A 32 15.24 -0.38 -22.63
N LEU A 33 14.74 -1.18 -23.57
CA LEU A 33 13.34 -1.62 -23.57
C LEU A 33 13.00 -2.44 -22.31
N LEU A 34 13.92 -3.32 -21.88
CA LEU A 34 13.75 -4.14 -20.69
C LEU A 34 13.71 -3.28 -19.42
N LEU A 35 14.59 -2.27 -19.32
CA LEU A 35 14.57 -1.29 -18.23
C LEU A 35 13.26 -0.51 -18.17
N LEU A 36 12.78 -0.01 -19.31
CA LEU A 36 11.52 0.73 -19.39
C LEU A 36 10.31 -0.15 -19.05
N PHE A 37 10.29 -1.39 -19.53
CA PHE A 37 9.23 -2.34 -19.23
C PHE A 37 9.18 -2.71 -17.75
N LEU A 38 10.29 -3.15 -17.18
CA LEU A 38 10.34 -3.55 -15.76
C LEU A 38 10.14 -2.36 -14.83
N GLY A 39 10.72 -1.20 -15.15
CA GLY A 39 10.54 0.03 -14.39
C GLY A 39 9.10 0.53 -14.42
N GLY A 40 8.48 0.55 -15.60
CA GLY A 40 7.08 0.93 -15.78
C GLY A 40 6.11 -0.01 -15.06
N TYR A 41 6.37 -1.32 -15.13
CA TYR A 41 5.61 -2.34 -14.40
C TYR A 41 5.68 -2.11 -12.88
N GLN A 42 6.88 -1.96 -12.32
CA GLN A 42 7.05 -1.77 -10.89
C GLN A 42 6.41 -0.48 -10.37
N LEU A 43 6.52 0.61 -11.13
CA LEU A 43 5.89 1.88 -10.78
C LEU A 43 4.36 1.75 -10.79
N SER A 44 3.83 1.09 -11.84
CA SER A 44 2.39 0.86 -11.99
C SER A 44 1.84 -0.01 -10.87
N ASP A 45 2.55 -1.08 -10.48
CA ASP A 45 2.17 -1.94 -9.35
C ASP A 45 2.19 -1.18 -8.02
N GLY A 46 3.23 -0.37 -7.76
CA GLY A 46 3.31 0.44 -6.56
C GLY A 46 2.18 1.47 -6.44
N ILE A 47 1.82 2.13 -7.55
CA ILE A 47 0.68 3.06 -7.60
C ILE A 47 -0.64 2.32 -7.39
N ALA A 48 -0.82 1.16 -8.03
CA ALA A 48 -2.02 0.34 -7.86
C ALA A 48 -2.18 -0.12 -6.40
N CYS A 49 -1.09 -0.54 -5.75
CA CYS A 49 -1.08 -0.86 -4.33
C CYS A 49 -1.44 0.36 -3.47
N LYS A 50 -0.86 1.53 -3.71
CA LYS A 50 -1.20 2.76 -2.96
C LYS A 50 -2.69 3.12 -3.08
N ARG A 51 -3.27 2.97 -4.28
CA ARG A 51 -4.71 3.18 -4.48
C ARG A 51 -5.54 2.20 -3.64
N LYS A 52 -5.13 0.94 -3.57
CA LYS A 52 -5.78 -0.08 -2.73
C LYS A 52 -5.68 0.24 -1.24
N VAL A 53 -4.53 0.73 -0.77
CA VAL A 53 -4.36 1.21 0.62
C VAL A 53 -5.37 2.30 0.95
N GLY A 54 -5.50 3.31 0.09
CA GLY A 54 -6.49 4.39 0.30
C GLY A 54 -7.95 3.91 0.26
N LEU A 55 -8.28 2.99 -0.65
CA LEU A 55 -9.61 2.38 -0.70
C LEU A 55 -9.93 1.56 0.56
N ALA A 56 -8.97 0.78 1.06
CA ALA A 56 -9.12 0.03 2.30
C ALA A 56 -9.32 0.97 3.50
N ASN A 57 -8.50 2.02 3.62
CA ASN A 57 -8.64 3.03 4.66
C ASN A 57 -10.03 3.68 4.65
N ARG A 58 -10.48 4.09 3.46
CA ARG A 58 -11.80 4.69 3.28
C ARG A 58 -12.93 3.74 3.65
N THR A 59 -12.79 2.46 3.34
CA THR A 59 -13.77 1.43 3.68
C THR A 59 -13.95 1.31 5.19
N ILE A 60 -12.87 1.33 5.97
CA ILE A 60 -12.94 1.30 7.45
C ILE A 60 -13.69 2.52 7.97
N ALA A 61 -13.31 3.72 7.52
CA ALA A 61 -13.97 4.95 7.94
C ALA A 61 -15.46 4.97 7.56
N ASP A 62 -15.81 4.51 6.36
CA ASP A 62 -17.19 4.47 5.89
C ASP A 62 -18.04 3.46 6.68
N LEU A 63 -17.49 2.31 7.08
CA LEU A 63 -18.18 1.34 7.94
C LEU A 63 -18.36 1.87 9.37
N GLY A 64 -17.31 2.46 9.94
CA GLY A 64 -17.36 3.02 11.30
C GLY A 64 -18.37 4.17 11.39
N THR A 65 -18.31 5.13 10.46
CA THR A 65 -19.16 6.34 10.51
C THR A 65 -20.65 6.07 10.29
N ARG A 66 -21.02 4.94 9.70
CA ARG A 66 -22.43 4.54 9.50
C ARG A 66 -23.03 3.88 10.74
N SER A 67 -22.20 3.45 11.69
CA SER A 67 -22.64 2.75 12.89
C SER A 67 -23.05 3.75 13.96
N LYS A 68 -24.13 3.46 14.71
CA LYS A 68 -24.57 4.30 15.84
C LYS A 68 -23.91 3.89 17.16
N GLN A 69 -23.53 2.63 17.24
CA GLN A 69 -22.83 1.98 18.34
C GLN A 69 -22.16 0.73 17.76
N VAL A 70 -21.02 0.33 18.30
CA VAL A 70 -20.29 -0.86 17.86
C VAL A 70 -19.82 -1.65 19.07
N SER A 71 -19.73 -2.97 18.93
CA SER A 71 -18.95 -3.81 19.83
C SER A 71 -17.53 -4.01 19.32
N ALA A 72 -16.66 -4.53 20.17
CA ALA A 72 -15.32 -4.98 19.82
C ALA A 72 -15.33 -5.92 18.61
N ALA A 73 -16.26 -6.88 18.61
CA ALA A 73 -16.41 -7.86 17.54
C ALA A 73 -16.85 -7.19 16.23
N ASP A 74 -17.73 -6.20 16.29
CA ASP A 74 -18.15 -5.43 15.11
C ASP A 74 -16.97 -4.67 14.50
N VAL A 75 -16.18 -3.99 15.33
CA VAL A 75 -14.99 -3.27 14.86
C VAL A 75 -13.96 -4.23 14.27
N ASP A 76 -13.73 -5.38 14.90
CA ASP A 76 -12.81 -6.40 14.38
C ASP A 76 -13.28 -6.98 13.04
N ALA A 77 -14.59 -7.13 12.85
CA ALA A 77 -15.21 -7.54 11.59
C ALA A 77 -15.08 -6.44 10.50
N MET A 78 -15.26 -5.16 10.85
CA MET A 78 -15.05 -4.04 9.93
C MET A 78 -13.58 -3.96 9.49
N LEU A 79 -12.64 -4.11 10.43
CA LEU A 79 -11.20 -4.18 10.14
C LEU A 79 -10.90 -5.39 9.25
N ALA A 80 -11.51 -6.56 9.50
CA ALA A 80 -11.39 -7.73 8.62
C ALA A 80 -11.83 -7.42 7.18
N ALA A 81 -13.03 -6.88 7.02
CA ALA A 81 -13.62 -6.57 5.72
C ALA A 81 -12.76 -5.57 4.95
N SER A 82 -12.20 -4.57 5.63
CA SER A 82 -11.31 -3.60 4.99
C SER A 82 -10.00 -4.22 4.49
N THR A 83 -9.43 -5.17 5.23
CA THR A 83 -8.20 -5.84 4.78
C THR A 83 -8.44 -6.69 3.53
N GLN A 84 -9.66 -7.18 3.31
CA GLN A 84 -10.03 -7.89 2.09
C GLN A 84 -9.96 -7.01 0.84
N VAL A 85 -10.18 -5.69 0.98
CA VAL A 85 -10.09 -4.71 -0.13
C VAL A 85 -8.69 -4.68 -0.73
N MET A 86 -7.66 -5.05 0.06
CA MET A 86 -6.27 -5.11 -0.40
C MET A 86 -6.01 -6.17 -1.46
N ALA A 87 -6.91 -7.13 -1.69
CA ALA A 87 -6.74 -8.11 -2.76
C ALA A 87 -6.44 -7.43 -4.12
N PRO A 88 -5.46 -7.92 -4.90
CA PRO A 88 -4.71 -9.18 -4.74
C PRO A 88 -3.44 -9.10 -3.87
N TYR A 89 -3.20 -7.98 -3.19
CA TYR A 89 -2.05 -7.80 -2.31
C TYR A 89 -2.22 -8.55 -0.97
N ARG A 90 -1.10 -8.88 -0.30
CA ARG A 90 -1.08 -9.69 0.92
C ARG A 90 -1.76 -8.95 2.08
N GLN A 91 -2.93 -9.42 2.46
CA GLN A 91 -3.75 -8.78 3.51
C GLN A 91 -3.06 -8.74 4.89
N ALA A 92 -2.27 -9.75 5.23
CA ALA A 92 -1.53 -9.81 6.50
C ALA A 92 -0.50 -8.67 6.65
N SER A 93 -0.07 -8.06 5.54
CA SER A 93 0.85 -6.92 5.54
C SER A 93 0.14 -5.57 5.73
N ALA A 94 -1.20 -5.56 5.75
CA ALA A 94 -2.02 -4.38 5.98
C ALA A 94 -2.33 -4.24 7.48
N GLN A 95 -1.57 -3.36 8.15
CA GLN A 95 -1.83 -2.95 9.52
C GLN A 95 -2.90 -1.87 9.49
N VAL A 96 -4.06 -2.13 10.07
CA VAL A 96 -5.19 -1.20 10.04
C VAL A 96 -5.65 -0.87 11.46
N ARG A 97 -6.01 0.39 11.68
CA ARG A 97 -6.49 0.89 12.97
C ARG A 97 -7.67 1.82 12.77
N LEU A 98 -8.69 1.64 13.60
CA LEU A 98 -9.81 2.55 13.72
C LEU A 98 -9.82 3.12 15.14
N THR A 99 -9.96 4.44 15.23
CA THR A 99 -9.93 5.17 16.50
C THR A 99 -11.05 6.18 16.49
N GLU A 100 -11.85 6.22 17.55
CA GLU A 100 -12.72 7.38 17.79
C GLU A 100 -11.98 8.39 18.65
N VAL A 101 -12.03 9.65 18.23
CA VAL A 101 -11.43 10.76 18.93
C VAL A 101 -12.47 11.83 19.23
N PHE A 102 -12.34 12.48 20.38
CA PHE A 102 -13.21 13.55 20.83
C PHE A 102 -12.40 14.83 21.04
N THR A 103 -12.85 15.94 20.48
CA THR A 103 -12.23 17.25 20.69
C THR A 103 -12.93 17.98 21.83
N SER A 104 -12.23 18.17 22.94
CA SER A 104 -12.74 18.91 24.10
C SER A 104 -12.97 20.40 23.79
N ASN A 105 -13.70 21.09 24.66
CA ASN A 105 -13.90 22.54 24.58
C ASN A 105 -12.61 23.36 24.76
N THR A 106 -11.54 22.73 25.23
CA THR A 106 -10.20 23.32 25.32
C THR A 106 -9.37 23.15 24.03
N GLY A 107 -9.95 22.55 22.99
CA GLY A 107 -9.26 22.28 21.72
C GLY A 107 -8.25 21.15 21.78
N LEU A 108 -8.36 20.25 22.77
CA LEU A 108 -7.56 19.04 22.89
C LEU A 108 -8.35 17.85 22.37
N THR A 109 -7.78 17.10 21.44
CA THR A 109 -8.42 15.92 20.87
C THR A 109 -7.88 14.67 21.56
N ASN A 110 -8.74 13.95 22.26
CA ASN A 110 -8.40 12.76 23.02
C ASN A 110 -8.97 11.51 22.37
N VAL A 111 -8.26 10.39 22.49
CA VAL A 111 -8.77 9.07 22.07
C VAL A 111 -9.87 8.60 23.02
N VAL A 112 -11.03 8.27 22.47
CA VAL A 112 -12.15 7.65 23.20
C VAL A 112 -11.96 6.15 23.26
N TRP A 113 -11.75 5.51 22.11
CA TRP A 113 -11.39 4.11 21.99
C TRP A 113 -10.57 3.89 20.73
N SER A 114 -9.82 2.78 20.68
CA SER A 114 -9.00 2.42 19.52
C SER A 114 -8.90 0.92 19.38
N ARG A 115 -8.99 0.43 18.15
CA ARG A 115 -8.85 -0.99 17.81
C ARG A 115 -7.98 -1.12 16.57
N GLY A 116 -7.07 -2.09 16.60
CA GLY A 116 -6.14 -2.34 15.51
C GLY A 116 -6.04 -3.83 15.17
N ARG A 117 -5.68 -4.11 13.92
CA ARG A 117 -5.53 -5.46 13.37
C ARG A 117 -4.18 -5.63 12.68
N ASN A 118 -3.73 -6.88 12.56
CA ASN A 118 -2.48 -7.29 11.90
C ASN A 118 -1.24 -6.61 12.52
N GLY A 119 -1.22 -6.48 13.85
CA GLY A 119 -0.10 -5.87 14.59
C GLY A 119 -0.15 -4.34 14.69
N ALA A 120 -1.20 -3.68 14.19
CA ALA A 120 -1.44 -2.27 14.50
C ALA A 120 -1.80 -2.13 15.99
N ALA A 121 -0.90 -1.51 16.78
CA ALA A 121 -1.18 -1.25 18.19
C ALA A 121 -2.34 -0.26 18.33
N ALA A 122 -3.33 -0.57 19.18
CA ALA A 122 -4.37 0.36 19.56
C ALA A 122 -3.76 1.62 20.22
N ARG A 123 -4.35 2.79 19.98
CA ARG A 123 -3.96 4.01 20.70
C ARG A 123 -4.49 3.93 22.13
N ALA A 124 -3.70 4.41 23.09
CA ALA A 124 -4.12 4.45 24.48
C ALA A 124 -5.32 5.41 24.66
N VAL A 125 -6.35 4.95 25.37
CA VAL A 125 -7.51 5.78 25.72
C VAL A 125 -7.04 7.00 26.52
N GLY A 126 -7.58 8.18 26.19
CA GLY A 126 -7.19 9.45 26.79
C GLY A 126 -5.88 10.05 26.25
N SER A 127 -5.16 9.35 25.37
CA SER A 127 -3.99 9.96 24.70
C SER A 127 -4.41 11.08 23.76
N VAL A 128 -3.58 12.13 23.69
CA VAL A 128 -3.84 13.28 22.82
C VAL A 128 -3.41 12.98 21.40
N VAL A 129 -4.29 13.27 20.44
CA VAL A 129 -4.02 13.16 19.00
C VAL A 129 -4.02 14.56 18.39
N THR A 130 -3.01 14.88 17.58
CA THR A 130 -2.95 16.16 16.88
C THR A 130 -3.79 16.08 15.60
N LEU A 131 -4.90 16.82 15.57
CA LEU A 131 -5.68 17.07 14.35
C LEU A 131 -5.19 18.33 13.64
N PRO A 132 -5.23 18.37 12.29
CA PRO A 132 -5.15 19.62 11.54
C PRO A 132 -6.19 20.63 12.05
N GLY A 133 -5.81 21.90 12.13
CA GLY A 133 -6.67 22.94 12.73
C GLY A 133 -8.07 23.05 12.12
N THR A 134 -8.24 22.70 10.83
CA THR A 134 -9.53 22.70 10.12
C THR A 134 -10.49 21.61 10.57
N LEU A 135 -10.00 20.50 11.12
CA LEU A 135 -10.80 19.39 11.62
C LEU A 135 -11.08 19.49 13.12
N ARG A 136 -10.44 20.44 13.79
CA ARG A 136 -10.48 20.59 15.24
C ARG A 136 -11.63 21.52 15.62
N THR A 137 -12.84 20.96 15.62
CA THR A 137 -14.04 21.63 16.12
C THR A 137 -14.30 21.18 17.56
N ASN A 138 -14.54 22.13 18.45
CA ASN A 138 -14.82 21.81 19.85
C ASN A 138 -16.15 21.07 20.00
N GLY A 139 -16.19 20.06 20.88
CA GLY A 139 -17.39 19.30 21.20
C GLY A 139 -17.77 18.25 20.14
N THR A 140 -16.88 17.93 19.19
CA THR A 140 -17.17 16.96 18.12
C THR A 140 -16.40 15.66 18.27
N TYR A 141 -17.02 14.57 17.82
CA TYR A 141 -16.39 13.28 17.64
C TYR A 141 -15.99 13.07 16.18
N LEU A 142 -14.84 12.44 15.97
CA LEU A 142 -14.35 12.05 14.66
C LEU A 142 -13.83 10.61 14.73
N LEU A 143 -14.05 9.87 13.64
CA LEU A 143 -13.37 8.60 13.43
C LEU A 143 -12.09 8.85 12.63
N MET A 144 -10.99 8.40 13.20
CA MET A 144 -9.67 8.36 12.60
C MET A 144 -9.38 6.93 12.15
N SER A 145 -9.32 6.71 10.85
CA SER A 145 -8.86 5.45 10.27
C SER A 145 -7.42 5.61 9.79
N GLU A 146 -6.59 4.62 10.09
CA GLU A 146 -5.18 4.58 9.74
C GLU A 146 -4.85 3.22 9.14
N ILE A 147 -4.08 3.24 8.05
CA ILE A 147 -3.55 2.03 7.45
C ILE A 147 -2.05 2.20 7.18
N THR A 148 -1.29 1.18 7.49
CA THR A 148 0.13 1.04 7.17
C THR A 148 0.33 -0.27 6.45
N TYR A 149 0.88 -0.21 5.24
CA TYR A 149 1.08 -1.37 4.38
C TYR A 149 2.55 -1.51 3.99
N ALA A 150 3.15 -2.67 4.31
CA ALA A 150 4.49 -3.01 3.87
C ALA A 150 4.46 -3.52 2.42
N TYR A 151 4.67 -2.64 1.46
CA TYR A 151 4.73 -3.00 0.04
C TYR A 151 6.04 -3.74 -0.28
N ASP A 152 5.91 -4.96 -0.76
CA ASP A 152 7.00 -5.79 -1.29
C ASP A 152 6.73 -6.07 -2.78
N PRO A 153 7.53 -5.52 -3.71
CA PRO A 153 7.31 -5.70 -5.13
C PRO A 153 7.49 -7.17 -5.54
N GLY A 154 6.60 -7.68 -6.38
CA GLY A 154 6.68 -9.07 -6.86
C GLY A 154 7.93 -9.36 -7.70
N VAL A 155 8.42 -8.36 -8.43
CA VAL A 155 9.67 -8.42 -9.19
C VAL A 155 10.72 -7.60 -8.45
N ARG A 156 11.85 -8.24 -8.12
CA ARG A 156 12.99 -7.57 -7.46
C ARG A 156 13.89 -6.91 -8.50
N PHE A 157 13.41 -5.81 -9.04
CA PHE A 157 14.19 -4.91 -9.87
C PHE A 157 14.46 -3.61 -9.08
N SER A 158 15.67 -3.06 -9.12
CA SER A 158 16.14 -2.10 -8.11
C SER A 158 15.54 -0.68 -8.23
N ILE A 159 14.57 -0.44 -9.13
CA ILE A 159 13.98 0.89 -9.34
C ILE A 159 12.97 1.23 -8.24
N VAL A 160 12.00 0.34 -7.98
CA VAL A 160 11.03 0.51 -6.90
C VAL A 160 11.23 -0.60 -5.89
N GLY A 161 11.97 -0.31 -4.82
CA GLY A 161 12.19 -1.24 -3.72
C GLY A 161 10.99 -1.37 -2.77
N ARG A 162 11.20 -2.15 -1.71
CA ARG A 162 10.27 -2.26 -0.59
C ARG A 162 10.00 -0.88 0.01
N LYS A 163 8.73 -0.55 0.22
CA LYS A 163 8.32 0.74 0.78
C LYS A 163 7.15 0.54 1.72
N THR A 164 7.09 1.35 2.77
CA THR A 164 5.91 1.42 3.63
C THR A 164 4.96 2.47 3.07
N LEU A 165 3.75 2.06 2.75
CA LEU A 165 2.67 2.92 2.29
C LEU A 165 1.75 3.19 3.46
N THR A 166 1.53 4.47 3.78
CA THR A 166 0.65 4.88 4.87
C THR A 166 -0.46 5.76 4.34
N ASP A 167 -1.65 5.62 4.90
CA ASP A 167 -2.76 6.53 4.67
C ASP A 167 -3.56 6.73 5.96
N SER A 168 -4.05 7.95 6.16
CA SER A 168 -4.84 8.32 7.34
C SER A 168 -6.01 9.19 6.92
N LEU A 169 -7.19 8.87 7.41
CA LEU A 169 -8.42 9.56 7.06
C LEU A 169 -9.19 9.88 8.33
N PHE A 170 -9.77 11.08 8.35
CA PHE A 170 -10.68 11.52 9.41
C PHE A 170 -12.07 11.69 8.81
N MET A 171 -13.08 11.22 9.52
CA MET A 171 -14.46 11.38 9.07
C MET A 171 -15.40 11.53 10.26
N SER A 172 -16.36 12.45 10.15
CA SER A 172 -17.42 12.57 11.14
C SER A 172 -18.36 11.37 11.05
N PRO A 173 -18.87 10.87 12.19
CA PRO A 173 -20.00 9.95 12.19
C PRO A 173 -21.17 10.53 11.36
N ARG A 174 -21.87 9.67 10.62
CA ARG A 174 -22.93 10.06 9.67
C ARG A 174 -24.33 9.87 10.23
N ASN A 175 -24.51 8.89 11.10
CA ASN A 175 -25.81 8.45 11.61
C ASN A 175 -26.01 8.75 13.11
N SER A 176 -25.00 9.32 13.76
CA SER A 176 -24.95 9.65 15.19
C SER A 176 -23.94 10.78 15.42
N ASP A 177 -23.91 11.36 16.63
CA ASP A 177 -22.90 12.35 17.00
C ASP A 177 -21.60 11.70 17.48
N SER A 178 -21.66 10.45 17.96
CA SER A 178 -20.55 9.59 18.38
C SER A 178 -20.83 8.13 18.06
N VAL A 179 -19.80 7.29 18.08
CA VAL A 179 -19.89 5.85 17.84
C VAL A 179 -19.27 5.12 19.04
N PRO A 180 -19.97 5.06 20.19
CA PRO A 180 -19.43 4.45 21.38
C PRO A 180 -19.15 2.96 21.16
N CYS A 181 -18.05 2.49 21.74
CA CYS A 181 -17.73 1.09 21.88
C CYS A 181 -17.58 0.75 23.36
N ASN A 182 -18.43 -0.16 23.87
CA ASN A 182 -18.51 -0.46 25.30
C ASN A 182 -17.45 -1.47 25.77
N ASP A 183 -16.90 -2.27 24.84
CA ASP A 183 -15.96 -3.36 25.06
C ASP A 183 -14.67 -3.20 24.24
N CYS A 184 -14.44 -1.99 23.73
CA CYS A 184 -13.14 -1.50 23.28
C CYS A 184 -12.45 -0.75 24.44
#